data_AF-A0A7X7SBL7-F1
#
_entry.id   AF-A0A7X7SBL7-F1
#
_cell.length_a   1.000
_cell.length_b   1.000
_cell.length_c   1.000
_cell.angle_alpha   90.00
_cell.angle_beta   90.00
_cell.angle_gamma   90.00
#
_symmetry.space_group_name_H-M   'P 1'
#
loop_
_entity.id
_entity.type
_entity.pdbx_description
1 polymer ?
#
loop_
_entity_poly.entity_id
_entity_poly.type
_entity_poly.pdbx_seq_one_letter_code
_entity_poly.pdbx_strand_id
1 'polypeptide(L)'
;MKPSKTQMQRTILKALHQIGRPAGSTQVAGVMRGWGIEWSERGIRLHLQALDEAGFTQLQSRRAGRILTARGRVELEKSDVIERMAFISGQIDEVTYRMGFSLRQGKGSLVVNTTLLAARDEGAALDVMRPVLAAGLGMGTRILLLRAGATYDQRRMSVVPPGRIAIVTVCSVTVNGILLKEGIPVTSRYGGLMEFKNRVPVRFVELLEYGGTTLDPLELFIRAKMTSVRPCEQTGNGRVGASFREFPSVALPDVLRIRDSLRLLGLDGILAVGAPNQPLFGIPVGEGRTGLVVLGGLNPAAALEEAGVSSENRSLSGLLEYRHLPEYRHLNMCVRRGE
;
A
#
# COMPACT_ATOMS: atom_id res chain seq x y z
N MET A 1 30.19 3.45 -12.86
CA MET A 1 30.95 2.60 -11.92
C MET A 1 30.30 1.21 -11.90
N LYS A 2 31.03 0.12 -12.19
CA LYS A 2 30.41 -1.23 -12.19
C LYS A 2 30.12 -1.64 -10.72
N PRO A 3 28.87 -1.93 -10.33
CA PRO A 3 28.55 -2.35 -8.97
C PRO A 3 29.31 -3.61 -8.57
N SER A 4 29.67 -3.72 -7.29
CA SER A 4 30.39 -4.89 -6.75
C SER A 4 29.53 -6.16 -6.82
N LYS A 5 30.16 -7.35 -6.74
CA LYS A 5 29.47 -8.66 -6.76
C LYS A 5 28.33 -8.72 -5.72
N THR A 6 28.55 -8.16 -4.54
CA THR A 6 27.59 -8.08 -3.44
C THR A 6 26.44 -7.13 -3.76
N GLN A 7 26.75 -5.96 -4.35
CA GLN A 7 25.73 -4.98 -4.74
C GLN A 7 24.83 -5.51 -5.87
N MET A 8 25.37 -6.30 -6.77
CA MET A 8 24.62 -6.99 -7.83
C MET A 8 23.63 -8.01 -7.26
N GLN A 9 24.09 -8.88 -6.37
CA GLN A 9 23.23 -9.86 -5.70
C GLN A 9 22.07 -9.18 -4.95
N ARG A 10 22.34 -8.08 -4.24
CA ARG A 10 21.32 -7.26 -3.58
C ARG A 10 20.32 -6.67 -4.57
N THR A 11 20.80 -6.10 -5.67
CA THR A 11 19.94 -5.52 -6.72
C THR A 11 19.00 -6.55 -7.31
N ILE A 12 19.49 -7.78 -7.53
CA ILE A 12 18.67 -8.91 -8.01
C ILE A 12 17.62 -9.31 -6.97
N LEU A 13 17.97 -9.39 -5.68
CA LEU A 13 17.01 -9.64 -4.62
C LEU A 13 15.92 -8.55 -4.59
N LYS A 14 16.28 -7.27 -4.72
CA LYS A 14 15.31 -6.15 -4.79
C LYS A 14 14.38 -6.31 -5.99
N ALA A 15 14.92 -6.69 -7.15
CA ALA A 15 14.13 -6.86 -8.37
C ALA A 15 13.13 -8.01 -8.21
N LEU A 16 13.57 -9.15 -7.66
CA LEU A 16 12.68 -10.28 -7.34
C LEU A 16 11.59 -9.89 -6.33
N HIS A 17 11.94 -9.05 -5.35
CA HIS A 17 10.98 -8.56 -4.36
C HIS A 17 9.91 -7.68 -5.00
N GLN A 18 10.30 -6.71 -5.83
CA GLN A 18 9.36 -5.86 -6.57
C GLN A 18 8.45 -6.70 -7.49
N ILE A 19 9.02 -7.68 -8.20
CA ILE A 19 8.27 -8.55 -9.10
C ILE A 19 7.23 -9.38 -8.33
N GLY A 20 7.55 -9.85 -7.13
CA GLY A 20 6.60 -10.50 -6.22
C GLY A 20 6.04 -11.85 -6.70
N ARG A 21 6.59 -12.40 -7.79
CA ARG A 21 6.26 -13.71 -8.38
C ARG A 21 7.55 -14.39 -8.86
N PRO A 22 7.54 -15.70 -9.17
CA PRO A 22 8.68 -16.35 -9.78
C PRO A 22 9.16 -15.60 -11.03
N ALA A 23 10.46 -15.33 -11.12
CA ALA A 23 11.05 -14.56 -12.20
C ALA A 23 12.42 -15.09 -12.64
N GLY A 24 12.68 -15.02 -13.94
CA GLY A 24 13.95 -15.36 -14.56
C GLY A 24 14.84 -14.13 -14.84
N SER A 25 15.98 -14.37 -15.47
CA SER A 25 16.96 -13.32 -15.78
C SER A 25 16.40 -12.20 -16.65
N THR A 26 15.52 -12.52 -17.59
CA THR A 26 14.90 -11.56 -18.52
C THR A 26 13.98 -10.58 -17.78
N GLN A 27 13.11 -11.08 -16.89
CA GLN A 27 12.22 -10.23 -16.10
C GLN A 27 13.00 -9.35 -15.12
N VAL A 28 14.02 -9.93 -14.47
CA VAL A 28 14.90 -9.18 -13.55
C VAL A 28 15.67 -8.09 -14.31
N ALA A 29 16.21 -8.38 -15.49
CA ALA A 29 16.89 -7.40 -16.34
C ALA A 29 15.97 -6.26 -16.78
N GLY A 30 14.69 -6.55 -17.04
CA GLY A 30 13.68 -5.54 -17.37
C GLY A 30 13.45 -4.54 -16.23
N VAL A 31 13.31 -5.05 -15.00
CA VAL A 31 13.16 -4.19 -13.80
C VAL A 31 14.43 -3.38 -13.55
N MET A 32 15.59 -4.01 -13.62
CA MET A 32 16.89 -3.34 -13.39
C MET A 32 17.17 -2.24 -14.42
N ARG A 33 16.80 -2.43 -15.69
CA ARG A 33 16.87 -1.36 -16.70
C ARG A 33 16.02 -0.15 -16.34
N GLY A 34 14.84 -0.38 -15.76
CA GLY A 34 13.99 0.68 -15.23
C GLY A 34 14.63 1.49 -14.09
N TRP A 35 15.65 0.93 -13.42
CA TRP A 35 16.46 1.62 -12.41
C TRP A 35 17.74 2.24 -12.98
N GLY A 36 17.92 2.25 -14.31
CA GLY A 36 19.15 2.72 -14.96
C GLY A 36 20.32 1.74 -14.87
N ILE A 37 20.06 0.47 -14.51
CA ILE A 37 21.10 -0.56 -14.34
C ILE A 37 21.06 -1.53 -15.52
N GLU A 38 22.00 -1.37 -16.45
CA GLU A 38 22.12 -2.26 -17.62
C GLU A 38 23.09 -3.42 -17.37
N TRP A 39 22.55 -4.65 -17.41
CA TRP A 39 23.32 -5.87 -17.20
C TRP A 39 22.87 -6.99 -18.14
N SER A 40 23.80 -7.89 -18.45
CA SER A 40 23.50 -9.04 -19.30
C SER A 40 22.64 -10.06 -18.56
N GLU A 41 21.67 -10.64 -19.27
CA GLU A 41 20.83 -11.72 -18.72
C GLU A 41 21.65 -12.93 -18.28
N ARG A 42 22.77 -13.19 -18.95
CA ARG A 42 23.73 -14.23 -18.56
C ARG A 42 24.34 -13.93 -17.17
N GLY A 43 24.78 -12.70 -16.93
CA GLY A 43 25.33 -12.28 -15.65
C GLY A 43 24.28 -12.38 -14.53
N ILE A 44 23.07 -11.91 -14.79
CA ILE A 44 21.95 -12.00 -13.84
C ILE A 44 21.65 -13.47 -13.49
N ARG A 45 21.64 -14.36 -14.48
CA ARG A 45 21.40 -15.80 -14.28
C ARG A 45 22.45 -16.46 -13.38
N LEU A 46 23.72 -16.09 -13.51
CA LEU A 46 24.80 -16.60 -12.66
C LEU A 46 24.63 -16.16 -11.21
N HIS A 47 24.28 -14.89 -10.98
CA HIS A 47 24.00 -14.40 -9.62
C HIS A 47 22.76 -15.02 -9.01
N LEU A 48 21.72 -15.27 -9.81
CA LEU A 48 20.53 -15.98 -9.39
C LEU A 48 20.83 -17.43 -8.95
N GLN A 49 21.76 -18.12 -9.61
CA GLN A 49 22.24 -19.44 -9.16
C GLN A 49 22.98 -19.35 -7.82
N ALA A 50 23.90 -18.39 -7.68
CA ALA A 50 24.62 -18.18 -6.44
C ALA A 50 23.69 -17.79 -5.27
N LEU A 51 22.59 -17.08 -5.54
CA LEU A 51 21.56 -16.75 -4.55
C LEU A 51 20.71 -17.95 -4.13
N ASP A 52 20.52 -18.94 -5.02
CA ASP A 52 19.90 -20.21 -4.67
C ASP A 52 20.81 -21.02 -3.73
N GLU A 53 22.11 -21.10 -4.06
CA GLU A 53 23.12 -21.78 -3.24
C GLU A 53 23.24 -21.16 -1.84
N ALA A 54 23.10 -19.84 -1.73
CA ALA A 54 23.08 -19.12 -0.46
C ALA A 54 21.73 -19.22 0.30
N GLY A 55 20.70 -19.83 -0.30
CA GLY A 55 19.38 -20.01 0.29
C GLY A 55 18.53 -18.73 0.35
N PHE A 56 18.89 -17.69 -0.39
CA PHE A 56 18.12 -16.43 -0.47
C PHE A 56 17.03 -16.46 -1.53
N THR A 57 17.23 -17.26 -2.58
CA THR A 57 16.22 -17.53 -3.60
C THR A 57 15.97 -19.02 -3.72
N GLN A 58 14.84 -19.38 -4.30
CA GLN A 58 14.49 -20.77 -4.61
C GLN A 58 13.94 -20.85 -6.02
N LEU A 59 14.50 -21.77 -6.81
CA LEU A 59 14.00 -22.09 -8.14
C LEU A 59 12.65 -22.82 -8.02
N GLN A 60 11.60 -22.21 -8.59
CA GLN A 60 10.28 -22.84 -8.67
C GLN A 60 10.17 -23.77 -9.88
N SER A 61 10.59 -23.28 -11.04
CA SER A 61 10.79 -24.10 -12.24
C SER A 61 11.69 -23.38 -13.23
N ARG A 62 12.21 -24.10 -14.25
CA ARG A 62 13.00 -23.46 -15.32
C ARG A 62 12.21 -22.39 -16.08
N ARG A 63 10.88 -22.55 -16.21
CA ARG A 63 10.00 -21.63 -16.95
C ARG A 63 9.53 -20.46 -16.09
N ALA A 64 9.21 -20.71 -14.82
CA ALA A 64 8.72 -19.68 -13.90
C ALA A 64 9.87 -18.86 -13.29
N GLY A 65 11.06 -19.45 -13.13
CA GLY A 65 12.22 -18.80 -12.52
C GLY A 65 12.25 -18.97 -11.00
N ARG A 66 12.77 -17.95 -10.32
CA ARG A 66 13.08 -17.98 -8.88
C ARG A 66 12.19 -17.06 -8.07
N ILE A 67 11.97 -17.42 -6.80
CA ILE A 67 11.27 -16.62 -5.81
C ILE A 67 12.16 -16.38 -4.60
N LEU A 68 11.92 -15.28 -3.87
CA LEU A 68 12.57 -14.99 -2.60
C LEU A 68 12.12 -15.95 -1.49
N THR A 69 13.09 -16.54 -0.79
CA THR A 69 12.85 -17.28 0.44
C THR A 69 12.58 -16.32 1.61
N ALA A 70 12.13 -16.85 2.76
CA ALA A 70 12.02 -16.06 3.98
C ALA A 70 13.38 -15.44 4.37
N ARG A 71 14.46 -16.22 4.24
CA ARG A 71 15.83 -15.75 4.51
C ARG A 71 16.26 -14.65 3.52
N GLY A 72 15.91 -14.75 2.24
CA GLY A 72 16.18 -13.70 1.26
C GLY A 72 15.45 -12.39 1.55
N ARG A 73 14.24 -12.45 2.14
CA ARG A 73 13.52 -11.25 2.60
C ARG A 73 14.20 -10.61 3.80
N VAL A 74 14.61 -11.42 4.78
CA VAL A 74 15.39 -10.94 5.94
C VAL A 74 16.75 -10.37 5.49
N GLU A 75 17.39 -10.95 4.47
CA GLU A 75 18.63 -10.41 3.91
C GLU A 75 18.43 -9.05 3.24
N LEU A 76 17.31 -8.87 2.53
CA LEU A 76 16.91 -7.56 2.00
C LEU A 76 16.71 -6.52 3.10
N GLU A 77 16.21 -6.93 4.26
CA GLU A 77 16.01 -6.06 5.43
C GLU A 77 17.36 -5.64 6.08
N LYS A 78 18.46 -6.36 5.84
CA LYS A 78 19.78 -6.10 6.45
C LYS A 78 20.68 -5.10 5.71
N SER A 79 20.25 -4.52 4.58
CA SER A 79 21.11 -3.68 3.70
C SER A 79 21.54 -2.32 4.29
N ASP A 80 22.56 -1.65 3.71
CA ASP A 80 23.06 -0.33 4.14
C ASP A 80 22.00 0.80 4.08
N VAL A 81 22.08 1.74 5.03
CA VAL A 81 21.10 2.82 5.30
C VAL A 81 20.72 3.62 4.04
N ILE A 82 21.67 3.93 3.16
CA ILE A 82 21.44 4.74 1.94
C ILE A 82 20.61 3.96 0.90
N GLU A 83 20.76 2.64 0.83
CA GLU A 83 20.00 1.78 -0.09
C GLU A 83 18.58 1.45 0.41
N ARG A 84 18.28 1.72 1.69
CA ARG A 84 16.93 1.61 2.29
C ARG A 84 16.03 2.79 1.93
N MET A 85 16.60 3.94 1.55
CA MET A 85 15.91 5.23 1.47
C MET A 85 15.01 5.46 0.24
N ALA A 86 14.98 4.54 -0.74
CA ALA A 86 14.39 4.85 -2.05
C ALA A 86 13.36 3.84 -2.57
N PHE A 87 13.03 2.79 -1.82
CA PHE A 87 12.20 1.72 -2.38
C PHE A 87 10.70 2.00 -2.30
N ILE A 88 10.18 2.39 -1.13
CA ILE A 88 8.73 2.62 -1.00
C ILE A 88 8.32 3.96 -1.63
N SER A 89 9.12 5.02 -1.48
CA SER A 89 8.86 6.32 -2.11
C SER A 89 8.81 6.21 -3.63
N GLY A 90 9.81 5.56 -4.23
CA GLY A 90 9.83 5.30 -5.67
C GLY A 90 8.67 4.41 -6.14
N GLN A 91 8.23 3.44 -5.33
CA GLN A 91 7.01 2.68 -5.63
C GLN A 91 5.75 3.52 -5.56
N ILE A 92 5.62 4.38 -4.54
CA ILE A 92 4.51 5.32 -4.40
C ILE A 92 4.44 6.20 -5.66
N ASP A 93 5.57 6.75 -6.11
CA ASP A 93 5.64 7.58 -7.31
C ASP A 93 5.24 6.78 -8.57
N GLU A 94 5.78 5.56 -8.73
CA GLU A 94 5.47 4.69 -9.87
C GLU A 94 3.96 4.38 -9.95
N VAL A 95 3.33 3.99 -8.84
CA VAL A 95 1.90 3.66 -8.83
C VAL A 95 1.02 4.90 -8.92
N THR A 96 1.44 6.02 -8.33
CA THR A 96 0.77 7.32 -8.44
C THR A 96 0.71 7.76 -9.90
N TYR A 97 1.84 7.70 -10.60
CA TYR A 97 1.93 8.06 -12.01
C TYR A 97 1.07 7.18 -12.91
N ARG A 98 1.04 5.86 -12.66
CA ARG A 98 0.28 4.90 -13.47
C ARG A 98 -1.22 4.90 -13.20
N MET A 99 -1.65 5.45 -12.06
CA MET A 99 -3.06 5.46 -11.67
C MET A 99 -3.92 6.15 -12.73
N GLY A 100 -5.05 5.52 -13.10
CA GLY A 100 -5.87 5.89 -14.26
C GLY A 100 -7.12 6.71 -13.94
N PHE A 101 -7.48 6.90 -12.67
CA PHE A 101 -8.74 7.57 -12.31
C PHE A 101 -8.82 9.03 -12.77
N SER A 102 -10.00 9.44 -13.25
CA SER A 102 -10.35 10.82 -13.57
C SER A 102 -11.49 11.27 -12.67
N LEU A 103 -11.27 12.33 -11.90
CA LEU A 103 -12.28 12.88 -10.99
C LEU A 103 -13.51 13.39 -11.76
N ARG A 104 -13.27 14.09 -12.87
CA ARG A 104 -14.32 14.63 -13.77
C ARG A 104 -15.23 13.54 -14.35
N GLN A 105 -14.67 12.37 -14.68
CA GLN A 105 -15.42 11.28 -15.30
C GLN A 105 -15.93 10.25 -14.28
N GLY A 106 -15.46 10.29 -13.03
CA GLY A 106 -15.79 9.29 -12.01
C GLY A 106 -15.39 7.85 -12.40
N LYS A 107 -14.34 7.67 -13.20
CA LYS A 107 -13.91 6.36 -13.73
C LYS A 107 -12.40 6.24 -13.89
N GLY A 108 -11.94 5.01 -14.06
CA GLY A 108 -10.53 4.63 -14.22
C GLY A 108 -10.01 3.85 -13.01
N SER A 109 -8.71 3.58 -13.02
CA SER A 109 -8.08 2.74 -12.00
C SER A 109 -7.64 3.51 -10.76
N LEU A 110 -7.86 2.90 -9.59
CA LEU A 110 -7.40 3.34 -8.27
C LEU A 110 -6.23 2.47 -7.80
N VAL A 111 -5.41 2.99 -6.89
CA VAL A 111 -4.40 2.20 -6.18
C VAL A 111 -5.09 1.47 -5.03
N VAL A 112 -4.86 0.17 -4.91
CA VAL A 112 -5.53 -0.68 -3.90
C VAL A 112 -4.53 -1.44 -3.02
N ASN A 113 -4.98 -1.80 -1.82
CA ASN A 113 -4.32 -2.78 -0.95
C ASN A 113 -5.09 -4.09 -0.99
N THR A 114 -4.40 -5.20 -0.71
CA THR A 114 -5.02 -6.53 -0.61
C THR A 114 -4.71 -7.17 0.73
N THR A 115 -5.73 -7.80 1.31
CA THR A 115 -5.66 -8.61 2.53
C THR A 115 -6.14 -10.02 2.21
N LEU A 116 -5.27 -11.02 2.33
CA LEU A 116 -5.61 -12.42 2.11
C LEU A 116 -5.93 -13.10 3.44
N LEU A 117 -6.98 -13.91 3.48
CA LEU A 117 -7.39 -14.69 4.65
C LEU A 117 -8.05 -16.00 4.24
N ALA A 118 -8.28 -16.90 5.21
CA ALA A 118 -8.93 -18.17 4.93
C ALA A 118 -10.41 -17.96 4.57
N ALA A 119 -10.93 -18.75 3.63
CA ALA A 119 -12.31 -18.58 3.15
C ALA A 119 -13.37 -18.80 4.25
N ARG A 120 -13.08 -19.65 5.24
CA ARG A 120 -13.96 -19.87 6.40
C ARG A 120 -14.15 -18.63 7.28
N ASP A 121 -13.20 -17.68 7.23
CA ASP A 121 -13.19 -16.47 8.06
C ASP A 121 -13.91 -15.30 7.35
N GLU A 122 -14.53 -15.54 6.19
CA GLU A 122 -15.24 -14.52 5.38
C GLU A 122 -16.29 -13.76 6.20
N GLY A 123 -17.17 -14.47 6.91
CA GLY A 123 -18.23 -13.85 7.72
C GLY A 123 -17.66 -12.98 8.83
N ALA A 124 -16.75 -13.54 9.63
CA ALA A 124 -16.08 -12.82 10.72
C ALA A 124 -15.34 -11.57 10.20
N ALA A 125 -14.71 -11.65 9.03
CA ALA A 125 -14.01 -10.51 8.46
C ALA A 125 -14.95 -9.38 8.05
N LEU A 126 -16.11 -9.70 7.45
CA LEU A 126 -17.12 -8.71 7.09
C LEU A 126 -17.74 -8.05 8.33
N ASP A 127 -18.00 -8.83 9.39
CA ASP A 127 -18.55 -8.33 10.65
C ASP A 127 -17.58 -7.36 11.35
N VAL A 128 -16.28 -7.56 11.21
CA VAL A 128 -15.25 -6.67 11.77
C VAL A 128 -14.99 -5.44 10.89
N MET A 129 -14.93 -5.59 9.57
CA MET A 129 -14.54 -4.49 8.68
C MET A 129 -15.66 -3.48 8.43
N ARG A 130 -16.93 -3.91 8.41
CA ARG A 130 -18.07 -3.00 8.15
C ARG A 130 -18.19 -1.88 9.17
N PRO A 131 -18.15 -2.12 10.49
CA PRO A 131 -18.20 -1.05 11.49
C PRO A 131 -17.05 -0.06 11.33
N VAL A 132 -15.84 -0.55 11.02
CA VAL A 132 -14.65 0.30 10.81
C VAL A 132 -14.83 1.25 9.62
N LEU A 133 -15.37 0.75 8.50
CA LEU A 133 -15.69 1.58 7.34
C LEU A 133 -16.87 2.52 7.61
N ALA A 134 -17.89 2.08 8.34
CA ALA A 134 -19.03 2.89 8.74
C ALA A 134 -18.63 4.04 9.68
N ALA A 135 -17.67 3.80 10.57
CA ALA A 135 -17.07 4.81 11.45
C ALA A 135 -16.13 5.78 10.71
N GLY A 136 -15.92 5.59 9.41
CA GLY A 136 -15.05 6.46 8.60
C GLY A 136 -13.57 6.31 8.95
N LEU A 137 -13.15 5.16 9.48
CA LEU A 137 -11.75 4.90 9.86
C LEU A 137 -10.92 4.27 8.72
N GLY A 138 -11.54 4.00 7.57
CA GLY A 138 -10.84 3.54 6.36
C GLY A 138 -10.45 4.68 5.41
N MET A 139 -9.80 4.30 4.30
CA MET A 139 -9.68 5.17 3.15
C MET A 139 -10.95 5.02 2.31
N GLY A 140 -11.90 5.96 2.48
CA GLY A 140 -13.20 5.91 1.83
C GLY A 140 -14.09 4.76 2.32
N THR A 141 -15.13 4.47 1.56
CA THR A 141 -16.18 3.48 1.90
C THR A 141 -16.22 2.31 0.92
N ARG A 142 -15.22 2.20 0.05
CA ARG A 142 -15.19 1.27 -1.07
C ARG A 142 -14.32 0.06 -0.77
N ILE A 143 -14.84 -1.13 -1.05
CA ILE A 143 -14.22 -2.41 -0.68
C ILE A 143 -14.73 -3.51 -1.60
N LEU A 144 -13.87 -4.46 -1.95
CA LEU A 144 -14.20 -5.60 -2.80
C LEU A 144 -13.74 -6.90 -2.16
N LEU A 145 -14.59 -7.92 -2.20
CA LEU A 145 -14.25 -9.28 -1.82
C LEU A 145 -14.08 -10.14 -3.07
N LEU A 146 -12.97 -10.87 -3.11
CA LEU A 146 -12.60 -11.77 -4.20
C LEU A 146 -12.41 -13.18 -3.63
N ARG A 147 -12.98 -14.18 -4.31
CA ARG A 147 -12.85 -15.59 -3.95
C ARG A 147 -11.80 -16.29 -4.80
N ALA A 148 -11.47 -17.53 -4.43
CA ALA A 148 -10.51 -18.37 -5.12
C ALA A 148 -10.66 -18.32 -6.65
N GLY A 149 -9.55 -18.22 -7.37
CA GLY A 149 -9.50 -18.09 -8.83
C GLY A 149 -9.59 -16.66 -9.36
N ALA A 150 -10.12 -15.70 -8.59
CA ALA A 150 -10.17 -14.32 -9.02
C ALA A 150 -8.78 -13.65 -9.00
N THR A 151 -8.49 -12.81 -9.99
CA THR A 151 -7.25 -12.02 -10.04
C THR A 151 -7.41 -10.75 -9.21
N TYR A 152 -6.54 -10.57 -8.20
CA TYR A 152 -6.54 -9.37 -7.33
C TYR A 152 -5.35 -8.44 -7.59
N ASP A 153 -4.32 -8.90 -8.30
CA ASP A 153 -3.20 -8.09 -8.78
C ASP A 153 -2.92 -8.47 -10.25
N GLN A 154 -3.44 -7.64 -11.17
CA GLN A 154 -3.29 -7.83 -12.62
C GLN A 154 -1.81 -7.76 -13.06
N ARG A 155 -0.97 -7.00 -12.36
CA ARG A 155 0.44 -6.82 -12.73
C ARG A 155 1.24 -8.08 -12.42
N ARG A 156 0.97 -8.71 -11.28
CA ARG A 156 1.65 -9.95 -10.86
C ARG A 156 0.91 -11.22 -11.31
N MET A 157 -0.25 -11.09 -11.94
CA MET A 157 -1.15 -12.22 -12.20
C MET A 157 -1.43 -13.00 -10.91
N SER A 158 -1.57 -12.29 -9.79
CA SER A 158 -1.84 -12.93 -8.51
C SER A 158 -3.31 -13.27 -8.45
N VAL A 159 -3.58 -14.56 -8.38
CA VAL A 159 -4.92 -15.12 -8.20
C VAL A 159 -5.14 -15.48 -6.73
N VAL A 160 -6.38 -15.34 -6.27
CA VAL A 160 -6.77 -15.80 -4.93
C VAL A 160 -6.57 -17.32 -4.88
N PRO A 161 -5.74 -17.85 -3.97
CA PRO A 161 -5.51 -19.29 -3.87
C PRO A 161 -6.77 -20.07 -3.48
N PRO A 162 -6.87 -21.36 -3.82
CA PRO A 162 -7.91 -22.24 -3.28
C PRO A 162 -7.94 -22.20 -1.74
N GLY A 163 -9.14 -22.21 -1.16
CA GLY A 163 -9.35 -22.13 0.29
C GLY A 163 -9.10 -20.75 0.92
N ARG A 164 -8.80 -19.73 0.11
CA ARG A 164 -8.61 -18.34 0.56
C ARG A 164 -9.60 -17.39 -0.11
N ILE A 165 -9.74 -16.22 0.51
CA ILE A 165 -10.36 -15.03 -0.05
C ILE A 165 -9.35 -13.87 -0.03
N ALA A 166 -9.59 -12.87 -0.88
CA ALA A 166 -8.88 -11.59 -0.87
C ALA A 166 -9.87 -10.46 -0.66
N ILE A 167 -9.56 -9.58 0.29
CA ILE A 167 -10.28 -8.34 0.52
C ILE A 167 -9.43 -7.20 -0.03
N VAL A 168 -10.03 -6.38 -0.87
CA VAL A 168 -9.38 -5.27 -1.56
C VAL A 168 -9.95 -3.96 -1.04
N THR A 169 -9.06 -3.07 -0.61
CA THR A 169 -9.39 -1.75 -0.06
C THR A 169 -8.67 -0.66 -0.84
N VAL A 170 -9.19 0.56 -0.84
CA VAL A 170 -8.53 1.67 -1.55
C VAL A 170 -7.29 2.11 -0.76
N CYS A 171 -6.16 2.30 -1.45
CA CYS A 171 -4.92 2.79 -0.84
C CYS A 171 -4.93 4.32 -0.77
N SER A 172 -4.40 4.90 0.32
CA SER A 172 -4.33 6.36 0.51
C SER A 172 -3.48 7.07 -0.56
N VAL A 173 -2.60 6.35 -1.26
CA VAL A 173 -1.85 6.85 -2.44
C VAL A 173 -2.78 7.22 -3.61
N THR A 174 -4.00 6.69 -3.65
CA THR A 174 -5.03 7.12 -4.61
C THR A 174 -5.29 8.62 -4.54
N VAL A 175 -5.24 9.22 -3.35
CA VAL A 175 -5.37 10.68 -3.19
C VAL A 175 -4.21 11.42 -3.88
N ASN A 176 -2.99 10.88 -3.85
CA ASN A 176 -1.85 11.48 -4.57
C ASN A 176 -2.10 11.47 -6.07
N GLY A 177 -2.57 10.34 -6.62
CA GLY A 177 -2.82 10.23 -8.06
C GLY A 177 -3.92 11.18 -8.53
N ILE A 178 -4.96 11.38 -7.72
CA ILE A 178 -6.04 12.34 -8.04
C ILE A 178 -5.49 13.77 -7.99
N LEU A 179 -4.81 14.15 -6.91
CA LEU A 179 -4.24 15.49 -6.78
C LEU A 179 -3.25 15.81 -7.89
N LEU A 180 -2.37 14.86 -8.24
CA LEU A 180 -1.41 15.02 -9.33
C LEU A 180 -2.10 15.28 -10.68
N LYS A 181 -3.20 14.58 -10.97
CA LYS A 181 -3.96 14.77 -12.22
C LYS A 181 -4.72 16.09 -12.29
N GLU A 182 -5.06 16.64 -11.14
CA GLU A 182 -5.62 17.99 -11.03
C GLU A 182 -4.51 19.06 -10.99
N GLY A 183 -3.24 18.69 -11.26
CA GLY A 183 -2.10 19.59 -11.34
C GLY A 183 -1.47 19.96 -10.00
N ILE A 184 -1.81 19.25 -8.92
CA ILE A 184 -1.36 19.54 -7.56
C ILE A 184 -0.29 18.51 -7.15
N PRO A 185 1.00 18.90 -7.07
CA PRO A 185 2.04 17.99 -6.62
C PRO A 185 1.92 17.73 -5.11
N VAL A 186 2.12 16.47 -4.71
CA VAL A 186 2.00 16.05 -3.31
C VAL A 186 3.23 15.26 -2.91
N THR A 187 3.79 15.58 -1.76
CA THR A 187 4.92 14.86 -1.18
C THR A 187 4.43 14.03 0.00
N SER A 188 4.51 12.70 -0.10
CA SER A 188 4.19 11.80 1.02
C SER A 188 5.39 11.70 1.96
N ARG A 189 5.29 12.26 3.17
CA ARG A 189 6.42 12.32 4.10
C ARG A 189 6.42 11.15 5.07
N TYR A 190 5.31 10.91 5.77
CA TYR A 190 5.27 9.93 6.86
C TYR A 190 4.06 9.00 6.78
N GLY A 191 4.26 7.75 7.17
CA GLY A 191 3.20 6.85 7.61
C GLY A 191 3.27 6.70 9.13
N GLY A 192 2.13 6.62 9.81
CA GLY A 192 2.09 6.69 11.26
C GLY A 192 0.81 6.18 11.90
N LEU A 193 0.79 6.23 13.22
CA LEU A 193 -0.39 5.95 14.04
C LEU A 193 -0.94 7.24 14.61
N MET A 194 -2.17 7.58 14.24
CA MET A 194 -2.94 8.69 14.78
C MET A 194 -3.66 8.24 16.05
N GLU A 195 -3.41 8.92 17.16
CA GLU A 195 -4.16 8.75 18.39
C GLU A 195 -5.50 9.47 18.29
N PHE A 196 -6.57 8.74 18.55
CA PHE A 196 -7.93 9.26 18.69
C PHE A 196 -8.33 9.23 20.17
N LYS A 197 -8.97 10.32 20.61
CA LYS A 197 -9.64 10.41 21.91
C LYS A 197 -11.05 10.93 21.71
N ASN A 198 -12.05 10.21 22.20
CA ASN A 198 -13.47 10.56 22.05
C ASN A 198 -13.87 10.90 20.60
N ARG A 199 -13.42 10.08 19.64
CA ARG A 199 -13.62 10.24 18.18
C ARG A 199 -12.92 11.44 17.55
N VAL A 200 -12.07 12.14 18.29
CA VAL A 200 -11.29 13.28 17.80
C VAL A 200 -9.83 12.85 17.60
N PRO A 201 -9.22 13.08 16.42
CA PRO A 201 -7.79 12.87 16.23
C PRO A 201 -6.99 13.89 17.03
N VAL A 202 -5.95 13.45 17.73
CA VAL A 202 -5.19 14.29 18.67
C VAL A 202 -3.78 14.55 18.16
N ARG A 203 -3.04 13.51 17.82
CA ARG A 203 -1.62 13.59 17.39
C ARG A 203 -1.16 12.27 16.78
N PHE A 204 -0.05 12.31 16.06
CA PHE A 204 0.68 11.09 15.76
C PHE A 204 1.46 10.61 17.00
N VAL A 205 1.33 9.33 17.33
CA VAL A 205 2.09 8.69 18.41
C VAL A 205 3.26 7.88 17.90
N GLU A 206 3.21 7.47 16.63
CA GLU A 206 4.28 6.76 15.92
C GLU A 206 4.38 7.33 14.51
N LEU A 207 5.60 7.50 14.00
CA LEU A 207 5.88 8.02 12.67
C LEU A 207 7.09 7.34 12.07
N LEU A 208 6.98 6.95 10.81
CA LEU A 208 8.09 6.50 9.99
C LEU A 208 8.08 7.26 8.67
N GLU A 209 9.24 7.76 8.28
CA GLU A 209 9.40 8.48 7.02
C GLU A 209 9.41 7.50 5.84
N TYR A 210 8.62 7.79 4.81
CA TYR A 210 8.57 6.95 3.60
C TYR A 210 9.94 6.93 2.89
N GLY A 211 10.68 8.04 2.92
CA GLY A 211 12.05 8.11 2.40
C GLY A 211 13.09 7.33 3.22
N GLY A 212 12.71 6.67 4.32
CA GLY A 212 13.63 5.92 5.20
C GLY A 212 13.39 4.41 5.24
N THR A 213 12.39 3.89 4.52
CA THR A 213 11.92 2.50 4.67
C THR A 213 11.71 1.76 3.35
N THR A 214 11.86 0.44 3.40
CA THR A 214 11.59 -0.49 2.29
C THR A 214 10.18 -1.10 2.34
N LEU A 215 9.51 -1.01 3.49
CA LEU A 215 8.16 -1.51 3.72
C LEU A 215 7.23 -0.36 4.07
N ASP A 216 5.96 -0.49 3.69
CA ASP A 216 4.95 0.48 4.10
C ASP A 216 4.86 0.53 5.64
N PRO A 217 4.96 1.72 6.26
CA PRO A 217 4.88 1.87 7.71
C PRO A 217 3.66 1.24 8.35
N LEU A 218 2.50 1.29 7.69
CA LEU A 218 1.26 0.74 8.24
C LEU A 218 1.31 -0.78 8.30
N GLU A 219 1.91 -1.45 7.32
CA GLU A 219 2.14 -2.90 7.42
C GLU A 219 3.01 -3.26 8.63
N LEU A 220 4.05 -2.45 8.90
CA LEU A 220 4.94 -2.67 10.04
C LEU A 220 4.19 -2.52 11.37
N PHE A 221 3.40 -1.45 11.53
CA PHE A 221 2.63 -1.21 12.75
C PHE A 221 1.55 -2.26 13.00
N ILE A 222 0.89 -2.74 11.94
CA ILE A 222 -0.10 -3.83 12.03
C ILE A 222 0.59 -5.13 12.47
N ARG A 223 1.71 -5.51 11.83
CA ARG A 223 2.47 -6.72 12.21
C ARG A 223 3.01 -6.65 13.63
N ALA A 224 3.39 -5.46 14.08
CA ALA A 224 3.85 -5.20 15.44
C ALA A 224 2.70 -5.10 16.47
N LYS A 225 1.44 -5.28 16.05
CA LYS A 225 0.24 -5.18 16.90
C LYS A 225 0.13 -3.84 17.66
N MET A 226 0.53 -2.76 17.00
CA MET A 226 0.55 -1.42 17.60
C MET A 226 -0.75 -0.62 17.37
N THR A 227 -1.66 -1.14 16.55
CA THR A 227 -2.95 -0.52 16.22
C THR A 227 -4.04 -0.85 17.26
N SER A 228 -5.05 0.01 17.33
CA SER A 228 -6.29 -0.23 18.10
C SER A 228 -7.48 0.41 17.36
N VAL A 229 -7.68 -0.01 16.12
CA VAL A 229 -8.76 0.46 15.24
C VAL A 229 -10.13 0.02 15.76
N ARG A 230 -10.28 -1.21 16.25
CA ARG A 230 -11.55 -1.70 16.83
C ARG A 230 -11.94 -0.95 18.11
N PRO A 231 -11.05 -0.79 19.12
CA PRO A 231 -11.34 0.08 20.25
C PRO A 231 -11.71 1.51 19.83
N CYS A 232 -11.05 2.04 18.79
CA CYS A 232 -11.35 3.37 18.26
C CYS A 232 -12.75 3.45 17.65
N GLU A 233 -13.16 2.43 16.89
CA GLU A 233 -14.51 2.32 16.33
C GLU A 233 -15.57 2.28 17.44
N GLN A 234 -15.38 1.40 18.43
CA GLN A 234 -16.34 1.14 19.50
C GLN A 234 -16.48 2.31 20.48
N THR A 235 -15.35 2.85 20.93
CA THR A 235 -15.31 3.81 22.05
C THR A 235 -14.94 5.23 21.61
N GLY A 236 -14.42 5.39 20.39
CA GLY A 236 -13.78 6.63 19.95
C GLY A 236 -12.34 6.81 20.40
N ASN A 237 -11.76 5.83 21.11
CA ASN A 237 -10.40 5.91 21.64
C ASN A 237 -9.52 4.80 21.06
N GLY A 238 -8.38 5.15 20.50
CA GLY A 238 -7.45 4.16 19.96
C GLY A 238 -6.40 4.76 19.03
N ARG A 239 -5.67 3.88 18.35
CA ARG A 239 -4.57 4.21 17.44
C ARG A 239 -4.90 3.69 16.06
N VAL A 240 -5.06 4.61 15.12
CA VAL A 240 -5.52 4.32 13.76
C VAL A 240 -4.41 4.69 12.79
N GLY A 241 -4.19 3.84 11.79
CA GLY A 241 -3.19 4.11 10.77
C GLY A 241 -3.55 5.34 9.93
N ALA A 242 -2.60 6.24 9.74
CA ALA A 242 -2.74 7.43 8.92
C ALA A 242 -1.42 7.77 8.23
N SER A 243 -1.50 8.64 7.22
CA SER A 243 -0.36 9.11 6.45
C SER A 243 -0.37 10.63 6.41
N PHE A 244 0.81 11.21 6.51
CA PHE A 244 1.05 12.64 6.43
C PHE A 244 1.71 12.99 5.09
N ARG A 245 1.15 13.99 4.42
CA ARG A 245 1.66 14.50 3.15
C ARG A 245 1.56 16.01 3.09
N GLU A 246 2.28 16.61 2.17
CA GLU A 246 2.32 18.05 1.95
C GLU A 246 1.98 18.39 0.51
N PHE A 247 1.34 19.53 0.31
CA PHE A 247 1.06 20.10 -1.01
C PHE A 247 1.31 21.62 -1.00
N PRO A 248 1.50 22.29 -2.15
CA PRO A 248 1.67 23.73 -2.21
C PRO A 248 0.47 24.48 -1.61
N SER A 249 0.71 25.40 -0.69
CA SER A 249 -0.36 26.11 0.04
C SER A 249 -1.33 26.86 -0.87
N VAL A 250 -0.86 27.34 -2.03
CA VAL A 250 -1.70 28.02 -3.03
C VAL A 250 -2.83 27.12 -3.56
N ALA A 251 -2.65 25.79 -3.53
CA ALA A 251 -3.64 24.83 -4.01
C ALA A 251 -4.71 24.46 -2.96
N LEU A 252 -4.69 25.08 -1.76
CA LEU A 252 -5.63 24.75 -0.68
C LEU A 252 -7.12 24.82 -1.11
N PRO A 253 -7.59 25.87 -1.81
CA PRO A 253 -8.98 25.91 -2.28
C PRO A 253 -9.34 24.74 -3.19
N ASP A 254 -8.42 24.36 -4.08
CA ASP A 254 -8.62 23.24 -5.02
C ASP A 254 -8.64 21.89 -4.30
N VAL A 255 -7.75 21.69 -3.31
CA VAL A 255 -7.74 20.48 -2.48
C VAL A 255 -9.07 20.30 -1.74
N LEU A 256 -9.64 21.39 -1.20
CA LEU A 256 -10.93 21.34 -0.51
C LEU A 256 -12.08 20.97 -1.47
N ARG A 257 -12.12 21.57 -2.66
CA ARG A 257 -13.10 21.22 -3.70
C ARG A 257 -12.96 19.77 -4.19
N ILE A 258 -11.73 19.30 -4.34
CA ILE A 258 -11.44 17.90 -4.69
C ILE A 258 -11.94 16.96 -3.57
N ARG A 259 -11.71 17.30 -2.30
CA ARG A 259 -12.22 16.52 -1.16
C ARG A 259 -13.74 16.34 -1.23
N ASP A 260 -14.49 17.39 -1.55
CA ASP A 260 -15.94 17.27 -1.68
C ASP A 260 -16.35 16.32 -2.81
N SER A 261 -15.62 16.32 -3.92
CA SER A 261 -15.83 15.35 -4.99
C SER A 261 -15.49 13.91 -4.56
N LEU A 262 -14.43 13.73 -3.77
CA LEU A 262 -14.06 12.43 -3.21
C LEU A 262 -15.14 11.88 -2.28
N ARG A 263 -15.80 12.72 -1.48
CA ARG A 263 -16.90 12.33 -0.60
C ARG A 263 -18.06 11.73 -1.39
N LEU A 264 -18.47 12.39 -2.47
CA LEU A 264 -19.55 11.92 -3.34
C LEU A 264 -19.23 10.57 -3.99
N LEU A 265 -17.95 10.30 -4.26
CA LEU A 265 -17.49 9.06 -4.88
C LEU A 265 -17.25 7.92 -3.87
N GLY A 266 -17.30 8.20 -2.56
CA GLY A 266 -16.93 7.25 -1.50
C GLY A 266 -15.43 7.01 -1.39
N LEU A 267 -14.62 7.99 -1.80
CA LEU A 267 -13.16 7.95 -1.81
C LEU A 267 -12.52 8.95 -0.83
N ASP A 268 -13.32 9.64 -0.01
CA ASP A 268 -12.78 10.54 1.02
C ASP A 268 -12.18 9.73 2.17
N GLY A 269 -10.86 9.79 2.28
CA GLY A 269 -10.11 9.35 3.46
C GLY A 269 -9.35 10.50 4.12
N ILE A 270 -9.62 11.76 3.73
CA ILE A 270 -8.92 12.93 4.26
C ILE A 270 -9.44 13.18 5.67
N LEU A 271 -8.57 12.97 6.66
CA LEU A 271 -8.86 13.20 8.07
C LEU A 271 -8.83 14.69 8.39
N ALA A 272 -7.76 15.37 7.97
CA ALA A 272 -7.56 16.80 8.21
C ALA A 272 -6.73 17.46 7.12
N VAL A 273 -7.01 18.74 6.90
CA VAL A 273 -6.19 19.65 6.10
C VAL A 273 -5.69 20.74 7.04
N GLY A 274 -4.39 20.98 7.06
CA GLY A 274 -3.77 21.99 7.92
C GLY A 274 -3.97 23.41 7.39
N ALA A 275 -3.56 24.39 8.18
CA ALA A 275 -3.40 25.75 7.70
C ALA A 275 -2.05 25.91 6.97
N PRO A 276 -1.94 26.83 5.99
CA PRO A 276 -0.68 27.14 5.32
C PRO A 276 0.45 27.45 6.28
N ASN A 277 1.62 26.84 6.08
CA ASN A 277 2.84 27.06 6.88
C ASN A 277 2.70 26.77 8.38
N GLN A 278 1.64 26.05 8.80
CA GLN A 278 1.41 25.70 10.19
C GLN A 278 1.60 24.20 10.42
N PRO A 279 2.15 23.79 11.58
CA PRO A 279 2.19 22.38 11.96
C PRO A 279 0.79 21.76 12.00
N LEU A 280 0.70 20.47 11.68
CA LEU A 280 -0.55 19.71 11.76
C LEU A 280 -0.29 18.42 12.55
N PHE A 281 -1.03 18.24 13.65
CA PHE A 281 -0.88 17.11 14.58
C PHE A 281 0.55 16.90 15.10
N GLY A 282 1.26 18.00 15.35
CA GLY A 282 2.63 17.99 15.86
C GLY A 282 3.71 17.78 14.79
N ILE A 283 3.33 17.63 13.52
CA ILE A 283 4.29 17.52 12.42
C ILE A 283 4.55 18.91 11.82
N PRO A 284 5.80 19.39 11.79
CA PRO A 284 6.14 20.65 11.17
C PRO A 284 5.97 20.59 9.64
N VAL A 285 5.42 21.66 9.08
CA VAL A 285 5.18 21.80 7.64
C VAL A 285 6.18 22.82 7.07
N GLY A 286 6.74 22.51 5.89
CA GLY A 286 7.67 23.41 5.21
C GLY A 286 7.03 24.74 4.78
N GLU A 287 7.87 25.76 4.55
CA GLU A 287 7.41 27.03 4.00
C GLU A 287 6.79 26.85 2.59
N GLY A 288 5.69 27.55 2.33
CA GLY A 288 4.90 27.42 1.11
C GLY A 288 4.10 26.12 1.02
N ARG A 289 4.09 25.30 2.09
CA ARG A 289 3.38 24.00 2.12
C ARG A 289 2.23 23.98 3.12
N THR A 290 1.28 23.09 2.86
CA THR A 290 0.18 22.77 3.75
C THR A 290 0.17 21.28 4.03
N GLY A 291 0.00 20.90 5.30
CA GLY A 291 -0.11 19.51 5.73
C GLY A 291 -1.47 18.90 5.40
N LEU A 292 -1.48 17.62 5.06
CA LEU A 292 -2.67 16.84 4.75
C LEU A 292 -2.54 15.46 5.42
N VAL A 293 -3.54 15.09 6.21
CA VAL A 293 -3.61 13.76 6.83
C VAL A 293 -4.69 12.93 6.18
N VAL A 294 -4.32 11.73 5.76
CA VAL A 294 -5.21 10.77 5.11
C VAL A 294 -5.16 9.44 5.86
N LEU A 295 -6.33 8.90 6.19
CA LEU A 295 -6.48 7.60 6.84
C LEU A 295 -5.91 6.47 5.98
N GLY A 296 -5.39 5.46 6.65
CA GLY A 296 -4.82 4.28 6.03
C GLY A 296 -5.88 3.36 5.42
N GLY A 297 -5.63 2.94 4.18
CA GLY A 297 -6.48 1.93 3.52
C GLY A 297 -6.43 0.56 4.20
N LEU A 298 -5.38 0.27 4.97
CA LEU A 298 -5.22 -0.97 5.73
C LEU A 298 -5.87 -0.96 7.12
N ASN A 299 -6.54 0.12 7.54
CA ASN A 299 -7.21 0.15 8.86
C ASN A 299 -8.28 -0.94 9.03
N PRO A 300 -9.11 -1.27 8.02
CA PRO A 300 -10.00 -2.42 8.11
C PRO A 300 -9.24 -3.74 8.32
N ALA A 301 -8.05 -3.90 7.74
CA ALA A 301 -7.22 -5.08 7.94
C ALA A 301 -6.53 -5.12 9.30
N ALA A 302 -6.12 -3.96 9.84
CA ALA A 302 -5.63 -3.84 11.21
C ALA A 302 -6.68 -4.32 12.21
N ALA A 303 -7.95 -3.95 11.99
CA ALA A 303 -9.05 -4.42 12.81
C ALA A 303 -9.25 -5.96 12.76
N LEU A 304 -8.99 -6.60 11.63
CA LEU A 304 -9.01 -8.08 11.54
C LEU A 304 -7.96 -8.72 12.44
N GLU A 305 -6.72 -8.23 12.38
CA GLU A 305 -5.62 -8.72 13.23
C GLU A 305 -5.92 -8.51 14.71
N GLU A 306 -6.50 -7.36 15.07
CA GLU A 306 -6.96 -7.05 16.44
C GLU A 306 -8.10 -7.96 16.91
N ALA A 307 -8.89 -8.51 15.99
CA ALA A 307 -9.93 -9.51 16.28
C ALA A 307 -9.40 -10.95 16.31
N GLY A 308 -8.10 -11.16 16.08
CA GLY A 308 -7.49 -12.50 16.02
C GLY A 308 -7.74 -13.23 14.69
N VAL A 309 -8.22 -12.54 13.66
CA VAL A 309 -8.38 -13.10 12.30
C VAL A 309 -7.03 -12.99 11.58
N SER A 310 -6.37 -14.13 11.38
CA SER A 310 -5.07 -14.15 10.70
C SER A 310 -5.18 -13.72 9.25
N SER A 311 -4.37 -12.74 8.86
CA SER A 311 -4.39 -12.19 7.52
C SER A 311 -2.99 -11.91 6.95
N GLU A 312 -2.87 -11.90 5.63
CA GLU A 312 -1.67 -11.44 4.93
C GLU A 312 -1.95 -10.13 4.22
N ASN A 313 -1.38 -9.05 4.76
CA ASN A 313 -1.60 -7.68 4.30
C ASN A 313 -0.52 -7.24 3.31
N ARG A 314 -0.97 -6.65 2.19
CA ARG A 314 -0.12 -6.10 1.15
C ARG A 314 -0.60 -4.71 0.75
N SER A 315 0.15 -3.69 1.13
CA SER A 315 -0.01 -2.33 0.64
C SER A 315 0.44 -2.22 -0.82
N LEU A 316 -0.04 -1.18 -1.52
CA LEU A 316 0.36 -0.88 -2.91
C LEU A 316 0.24 -2.11 -3.84
N SER A 317 -0.80 -2.92 -3.60
CA SER A 317 -0.96 -4.23 -4.23
C SER A 317 -1.17 -4.15 -5.74
N GLY A 318 -1.71 -3.04 -6.25
CA GLY A 318 -1.89 -2.84 -7.68
C GLY A 318 -2.89 -1.75 -8.02
N LEU A 319 -3.35 -1.82 -9.28
CA LEU A 319 -4.36 -0.92 -9.84
C LEU A 319 -5.64 -1.71 -10.12
N LEU A 320 -6.79 -1.17 -9.72
CA LEU A 320 -8.10 -1.76 -9.97
C LEU A 320 -9.09 -0.71 -10.44
N GLU A 321 -9.91 -1.03 -11.44
CA GLU A 321 -10.95 -0.14 -11.93
C GLU A 321 -11.97 0.22 -10.84
N TYR A 322 -12.23 1.52 -10.65
CA TYR A 322 -13.14 2.05 -9.64
C TYR A 322 -14.51 1.36 -9.65
N ARG A 323 -15.06 1.10 -10.84
CA ARG A 323 -16.36 0.43 -11.03
C ARG A 323 -16.45 -0.98 -10.42
N HIS A 324 -15.32 -1.60 -10.09
CA HIS A 324 -15.27 -2.92 -9.46
C HIS A 324 -15.24 -2.85 -7.93
N LEU A 325 -15.09 -1.67 -7.34
CA LEU A 325 -15.09 -1.46 -5.90
C LEU A 325 -16.48 -0.95 -5.48
N PRO A 326 -17.41 -1.83 -5.04
CA PRO A 326 -18.69 -1.39 -4.52
C PRO A 326 -18.53 -0.64 -3.19
N GLU A 327 -19.60 0.01 -2.76
CA GLU A 327 -19.70 0.57 -1.41
C GLU A 327 -19.86 -0.58 -0.39
N TYR A 328 -19.28 -0.46 0.80
CA TYR A 328 -19.24 -1.54 1.78
C TYR A 328 -20.63 -2.06 2.21
N ARG A 329 -21.66 -1.21 2.20
CA ARG A 329 -23.06 -1.57 2.48
C ARG A 329 -23.59 -2.56 1.44
N HIS A 330 -22.99 -2.60 0.26
CA HIS A 330 -23.35 -3.53 -0.82
C HIS A 330 -22.50 -4.82 -0.83
N LEU A 331 -21.64 -5.04 0.17
CA LEU A 331 -20.77 -6.23 0.24
C LEU A 331 -21.56 -7.56 0.18
N ASN A 332 -22.79 -7.60 0.69
CA ASN A 332 -23.66 -8.78 0.60
C ASN A 332 -24.16 -9.09 -0.82
N MET A 333 -24.08 -8.12 -1.74
CA MET A 333 -24.68 -8.21 -3.08
C MET A 333 -23.64 -8.49 -4.19
N CYS A 334 -22.36 -8.26 -3.94
CA CYS A 334 -21.31 -8.38 -4.96
C CYS A 334 -20.58 -9.72 -4.87
N VAL A 335 -21.28 -10.78 -5.27
CA VAL A 335 -20.70 -12.10 -5.49
C VAL A 335 -20.20 -12.18 -6.93
N ARG A 336 -18.91 -11.89 -7.18
CA ARG A 336 -18.28 -12.39 -8.41
C ARG A 336 -17.89 -13.85 -8.19
N ARG A 337 -18.74 -14.76 -8.65
CA ARG A 337 -18.27 -16.11 -9.00
C ARG A 337 -17.20 -15.91 -10.08
N GLY A 338 -16.04 -16.53 -9.90
CA GLY A 338 -15.09 -16.66 -10.99
C GLY A 338 -15.81 -17.31 -12.16
N GLU A 339 -15.76 -16.68 -13.32
CA GLU A 339 -16.06 -17.33 -14.59
C GLU A 339 -14.97 -18.37 -14.90
#